data_AF-A0A349M3G8-F1
#
_entry.id   AF-A0A349M3G8-F1
#
_cell.length_a   1.000
_cell.length_b   1.000
_cell.length_c   1.000
_cell.angle_alpha   90.00
_cell.angle_beta   90.00
_cell.angle_gamma   90.00
#
_symmetry.space_group_name_H-M   'P 1'
#
loop_
_entity.id
_entity.type
_entity.pdbx_description
1 polymer ?
#
loop_
_entity_poly.entity_id
_entity_poly.type
_entity_poly.pdbx_seq_one_letter_code
_entity_poly.pdbx_strand_id
1 'polypeptide(L)'
;ALVSELAAVSSLGIAIIDAVKLLEGGSGAFCQSKWLVVCTEEQELARLMTRNAFSEADAKARILAQPSSASKRAMVDEVIDNSGTLEETRRQVSAAFERFCMRFPAVDPDKTKSEKN
;
A
#
# COMPACT_ATOMS: atom_id res chain seq x y z
N ALA A 1 -11.82 -15.94 -2.46
CA ALA A 1 -11.56 -15.03 -3.58
C ALA A 1 -10.10 -14.60 -3.58
N LEU A 2 -9.67 -13.70 -2.67
CA LEU A 2 -8.30 -13.15 -2.64
C LEU A 2 -7.16 -14.19 -2.73
N VAL A 3 -7.17 -15.25 -1.91
CA VAL A 3 -6.13 -16.30 -1.96
C VAL A 3 -6.04 -16.98 -3.33
N SER A 4 -7.18 -17.20 -3.98
CA SER A 4 -7.21 -17.81 -5.31
C SER A 4 -6.66 -16.88 -6.39
N GLU A 5 -6.87 -15.58 -6.25
CA GLU A 5 -6.30 -14.56 -7.17
C GLU A 5 -4.79 -14.45 -6.97
N LEU A 6 -4.32 -14.43 -5.72
CA LEU A 6 -2.88 -14.42 -5.41
C LEU A 6 -2.18 -15.67 -5.92
N ALA A 7 -2.84 -16.84 -5.86
CA ALA A 7 -2.29 -18.10 -6.37
C ALA A 7 -2.13 -18.11 -7.91
N ALA A 8 -2.84 -17.25 -8.64
CA ALA A 8 -2.72 -17.11 -10.08
C ALA A 8 -1.58 -16.17 -10.51
N VAL A 9 -0.96 -15.46 -9.58
CA VAL A 9 0.19 -14.58 -9.85
C VAL A 9 1.42 -15.44 -10.13
N SER A 10 2.15 -15.08 -11.19
CA SER A 10 3.42 -15.72 -11.54
C SER A 10 4.37 -15.76 -10.34
N SER A 11 5.18 -16.81 -10.22
CA SER A 11 6.23 -16.89 -9.19
C SER A 11 7.29 -15.79 -9.31
N LEU A 12 7.41 -15.17 -10.49
CA LEU A 12 8.25 -13.99 -10.74
C LEU A 12 7.46 -12.67 -10.74
N GLY A 13 6.14 -12.74 -10.51
CA GLY A 13 5.24 -11.61 -10.51
C GLY A 13 5.09 -10.97 -9.14
N ILE A 14 4.59 -9.73 -9.14
CA ILE A 14 4.25 -8.98 -7.93
C ILE A 14 2.75 -8.74 -7.92
N ALA A 15 2.11 -8.99 -6.78
CA ALA A 15 0.71 -8.67 -6.54
C ALA A 15 0.58 -7.40 -5.70
N ILE A 16 -0.36 -6.51 -6.06
CA ILE A 16 -0.68 -5.31 -5.28
C ILE A 16 -2.11 -5.43 -4.79
N ILE A 17 -2.29 -5.40 -3.47
CA ILE A 17 -3.62 -5.42 -2.83
C ILE A 17 -3.95 -4.00 -2.40
N ASP A 18 -4.82 -3.33 -3.16
CA ASP A 18 -5.37 -2.03 -2.78
C ASP A 18 -6.69 -2.23 -2.02
N ALA A 19 -6.71 -1.86 -0.74
CA ALA A 19 -7.88 -2.03 0.12
C ALA A 19 -7.98 -0.92 1.18
N VAL A 20 -9.17 -0.33 1.29
CA VAL A 20 -9.48 0.75 2.26
C VAL A 20 -9.24 0.34 3.71
N LYS A 21 -9.44 -0.95 4.03
CA LYS A 21 -9.25 -1.52 5.38
C LYS A 21 -8.22 -2.66 5.38
N LEU A 22 -7.11 -2.48 4.66
CA LEU A 22 -6.10 -3.54 4.51
C LEU A 22 -5.59 -4.03 5.88
N LEU A 23 -5.34 -3.10 6.81
CA LEU A 23 -4.77 -3.39 8.13
C LEU A 23 -5.82 -3.93 9.10
N GLU A 24 -7.01 -3.33 9.11
CA GLU A 24 -8.10 -3.66 10.02
C GLU A 24 -8.86 -4.93 9.59
N GLY A 25 -8.87 -5.22 8.29
CA GLY A 25 -9.56 -6.37 7.69
C GLY A 25 -8.75 -7.67 7.68
N GLY A 26 -7.54 -7.68 8.23
CA GLY A 26 -6.67 -8.86 8.30
C GLY A 26 -5.97 -9.25 6.99
N SER A 27 -6.37 -8.67 5.85
CA SER A 27 -5.75 -8.92 4.55
C SER A 27 -4.27 -8.52 4.49
N GLY A 28 -3.82 -7.60 5.35
CA GLY A 28 -2.41 -7.25 5.50
C GLY A 28 -1.50 -8.44 5.86
N ALA A 29 -2.05 -9.54 6.39
CA ALA A 29 -1.30 -10.76 6.66
C ALA A 29 -0.82 -11.48 5.38
N PHE A 30 -1.43 -11.20 4.22
CA PHE A 30 -1.01 -11.76 2.94
C PHE A 30 0.09 -10.94 2.24
N CYS A 31 0.42 -9.76 2.77
CA CYS A 31 1.40 -8.85 2.17
C CYS A 31 2.79 -9.07 2.78
N GLN A 32 3.82 -9.24 1.93
CA GLN A 32 5.22 -9.20 2.39
C GLN A 32 5.63 -7.80 2.85
N SER A 33 5.00 -6.76 2.31
CA SER A 33 5.23 -5.35 2.66
C SER A 33 3.92 -4.58 2.59
N LYS A 34 3.67 -3.72 3.57
CA LYS A 34 2.46 -2.89 3.71
C LYS A 34 2.84 -1.44 3.54
N TRP A 35 2.16 -0.74 2.64
CA TRP A 35 2.51 0.64 2.27
C TRP A 35 1.35 1.57 2.60
N LEU A 36 1.64 2.67 3.29
CA LEU A 36 0.64 3.67 3.66
C LEU A 36 0.84 4.92 2.82
N VAL A 37 -0.19 5.31 2.06
CA VAL A 37 -0.21 6.61 1.37
C VAL A 37 -0.91 7.63 2.28
N VAL A 38 -0.26 8.77 2.51
CA VAL A 38 -0.77 9.85 3.36
C VAL A 38 -0.82 11.16 2.59
N CYS A 39 -1.64 12.10 3.07
CA CYS A 39 -1.53 13.51 2.72
C CYS A 39 -1.84 14.37 3.95
N THR A 40 -1.80 15.69 3.82
CA THR A 40 -2.32 16.60 4.84
C THR A 40 -3.81 16.37 5.11
N GLU A 41 -4.28 16.67 6.31
CA GLU A 41 -5.69 16.50 6.71
C GLU A 41 -6.60 17.40 5.87
N GLU A 42 -6.16 18.61 5.55
CA GLU A 42 -6.88 19.56 4.71
C GLU A 42 -7.06 19.01 3.29
N GLN A 43 -6.00 18.41 2.73
CA GLN A 43 -6.07 17.78 1.40
C GLN A 43 -6.93 16.52 1.42
N GLU A 44 -6.85 15.69 2.47
CA GLU A 44 -7.69 14.49 2.59
C GLU A 44 -9.17 14.86 2.60
N LEU A 45 -9.53 15.83 3.45
CA LEU A 45 -10.89 16.35 3.55
C LEU A 45 -11.38 16.93 2.21
N ALA A 46 -10.60 17.85 1.62
CA ALA A 46 -10.96 18.49 0.35
C ALA A 46 -11.13 17.46 -0.78
N ARG A 47 -10.18 16.54 -0.93
CA ARG A 47 -10.23 15.49 -1.97
C ARG A 47 -11.42 14.54 -1.76
N LEU A 48 -11.71 14.16 -0.52
CA LEU A 48 -12.84 13.30 -0.19
C LEU A 48 -14.18 13.99 -0.52
N MET A 49 -14.34 15.26 -0.13
CA MET A 49 -15.52 16.05 -0.45
C MET A 49 -15.70 16.20 -1.97
N THR A 50 -14.66 16.59 -2.70
CA THR A 50 -14.72 16.79 -4.16
C THR A 50 -15.06 15.50 -4.89
N ARG A 51 -14.44 14.37 -4.55
CA ARG A 51 -14.65 13.10 -5.25
C ARG A 51 -16.03 12.50 -4.99
N ASN A 52 -16.55 12.64 -3.77
CA ASN A 52 -17.75 11.94 -3.31
C ASN A 52 -18.96 12.86 -3.11
N ALA A 53 -18.84 14.17 -3.39
CA ALA A 53 -19.86 15.20 -3.16
C ALA A 53 -20.40 15.22 -1.71
N PHE A 54 -19.53 14.98 -0.73
CA PHE A 54 -19.91 14.98 0.68
C PHE A 54 -19.94 16.39 1.26
N SER A 55 -20.81 16.58 2.27
CA SER A 55 -20.68 17.71 3.17
C SER A 55 -19.38 17.59 3.99
N GLU A 56 -18.89 18.72 4.51
CA GLU A 56 -17.71 18.71 5.38
C GLU A 56 -17.92 17.82 6.62
N ALA A 57 -19.11 17.86 7.20
CA ALA A 57 -19.47 17.06 8.37
C ALA A 57 -19.42 15.55 8.06
N ASP A 58 -19.99 15.12 6.92
CA ASP A 58 -19.97 13.72 6.52
C ASP A 58 -18.55 13.23 6.20
N ALA A 59 -17.74 14.06 5.54
CA ALA A 59 -16.36 13.74 5.23
C ALA A 59 -15.51 13.60 6.50
N LYS A 60 -15.64 14.55 7.45
CA LYS A 60 -14.96 14.48 8.77
C LYS A 60 -15.37 13.25 9.56
N ALA A 61 -16.67 12.93 9.63
CA ALA A 61 -17.16 11.75 10.31
C ALA A 61 -16.54 10.45 9.75
N ARG A 62 -16.34 10.37 8.44
CA ARG A 62 -15.70 9.22 7.77
C ARG A 62 -14.20 9.13 8.05
N ILE A 63 -13.49 10.25 8.04
CA ILE A 63 -12.05 10.29 8.37
C ILE A 63 -11.85 9.85 9.82
N LEU A 64 -12.64 10.39 10.76
CA LEU A 64 -12.58 10.06 12.19
C LEU A 64 -13.01 8.63 12.51
N ALA A 65 -13.82 8.00 11.66
CA ALA A 65 -14.20 6.59 11.82
C ALA A 65 -13.07 5.61 11.47
N GLN A 66 -11.96 6.09 10.88
CA GLN A 66 -10.79 5.27 10.59
C GLN A 66 -9.70 5.47 11.65
N PRO A 67 -8.80 4.48 11.85
CA PRO A 67 -7.61 4.69 12.67
C PRO A 67 -6.77 5.85 12.14
N SER A 68 -6.21 6.63 13.06
CA SER A 68 -5.37 7.78 12.70
C SER A 68 -4.16 7.35 11.89
N SER A 69 -3.68 8.25 11.03
CA SER A 69 -2.47 8.04 10.24
C SER A 69 -1.27 7.70 11.14
N ALA A 70 -1.17 8.29 12.33
CA ALA A 70 -0.14 7.96 13.31
C ALA A 70 -0.21 6.51 13.78
N SER A 71 -1.40 6.00 14.08
CA SER A 71 -1.60 4.58 14.45
C SER A 71 -1.23 3.65 13.31
N LYS A 72 -1.57 4.01 12.06
CA LYS A 72 -1.26 3.20 10.87
C LYS A 72 0.23 3.13 10.56
N ARG A 73 0.98 4.23 10.78
CA ARG A 73 2.44 4.30 10.51
C ARG A 73 3.23 3.23 11.26
N ALA A 74 2.82 2.85 12.47
CA ALA A 74 3.49 1.81 13.24
C ALA A 74 3.28 0.38 12.68
N MET A 75 2.31 0.21 11.78
CA MET A 75 1.88 -1.09 11.24
C MET A 75 2.31 -1.31 9.79
N VAL A 76 3.08 -0.40 9.20
CA VAL A 76 3.46 -0.43 7.79
C VAL A 76 4.97 -0.38 7.60
N ASP A 77 5.41 -0.87 6.45
CA ASP A 77 6.81 -0.99 6.08
C ASP A 77 7.30 0.26 5.32
N GLU A 78 6.40 0.92 4.59
CA GLU A 78 6.69 2.10 3.79
C GLU A 78 5.58 3.15 3.97
N VAL A 79 5.96 4.42 3.92
CA VAL A 79 5.04 5.56 3.97
C VAL A 79 5.33 6.46 2.77
N ILE A 80 4.29 6.75 1.99
CA ILE A 80 4.36 7.60 0.80
C ILE A 80 3.55 8.87 1.07
N ASP A 81 4.21 10.02 1.06
CA ASP A 81 3.54 11.33 1.19
C ASP A 81 3.08 11.84 -0.18
N ASN A 82 1.77 11.92 -0.36
CA ASN A 82 1.07 12.41 -1.54
C ASN A 82 0.48 13.82 -1.35
N SER A 83 1.09 14.61 -0.45
CA SER A 83 0.78 16.03 -0.25
C SER A 83 1.44 16.94 -1.28
N GLY A 84 2.57 16.49 -1.86
CA GLY A 84 3.37 17.23 -2.82
C GLY A 84 2.93 17.05 -4.27
N THR A 85 3.90 17.10 -5.18
CA THR A 85 3.67 16.90 -6.62
C THR A 85 3.60 15.42 -6.97
N LEU A 86 3.00 15.10 -8.12
CA LEU A 86 2.98 13.73 -8.65
C LEU A 86 4.39 13.16 -8.85
N GLU A 87 5.36 14.00 -9.23
CA GLU A 87 6.76 13.59 -9.39
C GLU A 87 7.40 13.20 -8.06
N GLU A 88 7.11 13.95 -7.00
CA GLU A 88 7.59 13.63 -5.66
C GLU A 88 7.00 12.31 -5.16
N THR A 89 5.70 12.09 -5.36
CA THR A 89 5.04 10.81 -5.06
C THR A 89 5.66 9.66 -5.86
N ARG A 90 5.91 9.86 -7.17
CA ARG A 90 6.55 8.84 -8.03
C ARG A 90 7.95 8.49 -7.52
N ARG A 91 8.75 9.48 -7.14
CA ARG A 91 10.11 9.27 -6.60
C ARG A 91 10.07 8.42 -5.33
N GLN A 92 9.17 8.73 -4.41
CA GLN A 92 9.00 7.96 -3.18
C GLN A 92 8.59 6.51 -3.46
N VAL A 93 7.62 6.31 -4.38
CA VAL A 93 7.16 4.98 -4.78
C VAL A 93 8.28 4.17 -5.43
N SER A 94 9.05 4.75 -6.35
CA SER A 94 10.18 4.07 -6.99
C SER A 94 11.23 3.65 -5.96
N ALA A 95 11.60 4.53 -5.03
CA ALA A 95 12.59 4.22 -4.01
C ALA A 95 12.09 3.11 -3.03
N ALA A 96 10.82 3.16 -2.65
CA ALA A 96 10.20 2.10 -1.84
C ALA A 96 10.14 0.76 -2.59
N PHE A 97 9.91 0.81 -3.91
CA PHE A 97 9.84 -0.38 -4.75
C PHE A 97 11.21 -1.04 -4.92
N GLU A 98 12.26 -0.25 -5.10
CA GLU A 98 13.64 -0.75 -5.12
C GLU A 98 13.99 -1.45 -3.79
N ARG A 99 13.64 -0.84 -2.64
CA ARG A 99 13.83 -1.48 -1.32
C ARG A 99 13.04 -2.78 -1.17
N PHE A 100 11.81 -2.81 -1.67
CA PHE A 100 11.00 -4.02 -1.69
C PHE A 100 11.69 -5.14 -2.50
N CYS A 101 12.13 -4.86 -3.73
CA CYS A 101 12.80 -5.83 -4.59
C CYS A 101 14.14 -6.31 -4.01
N MET A 102 14.89 -5.43 -3.31
CA MET A 102 16.11 -5.84 -2.61
C MET A 102 15.82 -6.77 -1.43
N ARG A 103 14.72 -6.54 -0.71
CA ARG A 103 14.33 -7.35 0.45
C ARG A 103 13.66 -8.68 0.04
N PHE A 104 12.93 -8.67 -1.07
CA PHE A 104 12.18 -9.81 -1.61
C PHE A 104 12.59 -10.03 -3.08
N PRO A 105 13.82 -10.50 -3.33
CA PRO A 105 14.28 -10.74 -4.69
C PRO A 105 13.44 -11.84 -5.35
N ALA A 106 13.20 -11.70 -6.65
CA ALA A 106 12.59 -12.77 -7.43
C ALA A 106 13.49 -14.01 -7.36
N VAL A 107 12.94 -15.11 -6.84
CA VAL A 107 13.65 -16.38 -6.83
C VAL A 107 13.34 -17.08 -8.15
N ASP A 108 14.36 -17.25 -8.99
CA ASP A 108 14.24 -18.07 -10.19
C ASP A 108 14.30 -19.56 -9.80
N PRO A 109 13.17 -20.30 -9.88
CA PRO A 109 13.13 -21.70 -9.47
C PRO A 109 14.04 -22.60 -10.32
N ASP A 110 14.42 -22.20 -11.53
CA ASP A 110 15.31 -22.98 -12.40
C ASP A 110 16.80 -22.76 -12.11
N LYS A 111 17.21 -21.57 -11.64
CA LYS A 111 18.60 -21.33 -11.23
C LYS A 111 18.99 -22.05 -9.94
N THR A 112 18.06 -22.20 -9.00
CA THR A 112 18.33 -22.84 -7.69
C THR A 112 18.64 -24.35 -7.80
N LYS A 113 18.30 -25.01 -8.91
CA LYS A 113 18.64 -26.43 -9.16
C LYS A 113 20.05 -26.65 -9.70
N SER A 114 20.70 -25.62 -10.27
CA SER A 114 22.02 -25.75 -10.90
C SER A 114 23.20 -25.64 -9.92
N GLU A 115 22.98 -25.17 -8.68
CA GLU A 115 24.04 -24.99 -7.68
C GLU A 115 24.14 -26.13 -6.66
N LYS A 116 23.33 -27.19 -6.80
CA LYS A 116 23.32 -28.36 -5.91
C LYS A 116 23.98 -29.63 -6.47
N ASN A 117 24.77 -29.52 -7.55
CA ASN A 117 25.56 -30.62 -8.10
C ASN A 117 27.06 -30.36 -8.00
#